data_AF-A0A925AYB7-F1
#
_entry.id   AF-A0A925AYB7-F1
#
_cell.length_a   1.000
_cell.length_b   1.000
_cell.length_c   1.000
_cell.angle_alpha   90.00
_cell.angle_beta   90.00
_cell.angle_gamma   90.00
#
_symmetry.space_group_name_H-M   'P 1'
#
loop_
_entity.id
_entity.type
_entity.pdbx_description
1 polymer ?
#
loop_
_entity_poly.entity_id
_entity_poly.type
_entity_poly.pdbx_seq_one_letter_code
_entity_poly.pdbx_strand_id
1 'polypeptide(L)'
;MPIVVSQQIQGDVNGLLDPALFEVLGSDGTSTGRIVTCASLLPANEENEDTTILLVGEFGDANDSPQAVKVIGDLLTEKIDPATGTPYNARGTSVAVTELEAGPSLVIARWMSSAEWERGQNNCPTGTRSIVQLTWQGGVVSYDGDELGLDSIDYERFTVTFSNGSTTTPFAFGDLNDNDNIVELCLRTVSNTGTVSVLADTVLDPAGDPNPPTNALIDGSAL
;
A
#
# COMPACT_ATOMS: atom_id res chain seq x y z
N MET A 1 2.22 2.61 -13.07
CA MET A 1 0.94 2.13 -12.55
C MET A 1 1.22 1.23 -11.37
N PRO A 2 1.04 1.71 -10.14
CA PRO A 2 1.17 0.90 -8.94
C PRO A 2 -0.01 -0.08 -8.82
N ILE A 3 0.26 -1.29 -8.33
CA ILE A 3 -0.76 -2.23 -7.85
C ILE A 3 -0.38 -2.68 -6.45
N VAL A 4 -1.37 -2.75 -5.56
CA VAL A 4 -1.17 -3.18 -4.17
C VAL A 4 -1.73 -4.58 -3.99
N VAL A 5 -0.95 -5.47 -3.36
CA VAL A 5 -1.31 -6.85 -3.06
C VAL A 5 -1.29 -7.07 -1.54
N SER A 6 -2.16 -7.95 -1.05
CA SER A 6 -2.33 -8.18 0.39
C SER A 6 -1.25 -9.04 1.03
N GLN A 7 -0.24 -9.46 0.27
CA GLN A 7 0.84 -10.33 0.73
C GLN A 7 2.16 -9.77 0.21
N GLN A 8 3.18 -9.77 1.06
CA GLN A 8 4.51 -9.37 0.62
C GLN A 8 5.03 -10.33 -0.44
N ILE A 9 5.64 -9.77 -1.47
CA ILE A 9 6.18 -10.48 -2.61
C ILE A 9 7.64 -10.83 -2.33
N GLN A 10 8.05 -12.03 -2.72
CA GLN A 10 9.47 -12.36 -2.73
C GLN A 10 10.15 -11.59 -3.88
N GLY A 11 10.73 -10.45 -3.54
CA GLY A 11 11.54 -9.66 -4.46
C GLY A 11 12.91 -10.28 -4.72
N ASP A 12 13.56 -9.85 -5.81
CA ASP A 12 15.00 -9.99 -5.94
C ASP A 12 15.73 -8.88 -5.15
N VAL A 13 17.05 -8.99 -4.99
CA VAL A 13 17.84 -8.02 -4.21
C VAL A 13 17.82 -6.58 -4.76
N ASN A 14 17.28 -6.36 -5.96
CA ASN A 14 17.15 -5.04 -6.58
C ASN A 14 15.68 -4.58 -6.67
N GLY A 15 14.74 -5.35 -6.11
CA GLY A 15 13.31 -5.08 -6.21
C GLY A 15 12.78 -5.16 -7.65
N LEU A 16 13.42 -5.90 -8.55
CA LEU A 16 12.95 -6.06 -9.94
C LEU A 16 12.18 -7.38 -10.11
N LEU A 17 11.10 -7.32 -10.87
CA LEU A 17 10.26 -8.47 -11.21
C LEU A 17 10.25 -8.67 -12.73
N ASP A 18 10.01 -9.90 -13.19
CA ASP A 18 9.84 -10.16 -14.62
C ASP A 18 8.51 -9.53 -15.10
N PRO A 19 8.53 -8.58 -16.05
CA PRO A 19 7.32 -7.97 -16.60
C PRO A 19 6.36 -8.99 -17.22
N ALA A 20 6.88 -10.13 -17.72
CA ALA A 20 6.08 -11.18 -18.33
C ALA A 20 5.18 -11.93 -17.34
N LEU A 21 5.32 -11.68 -16.03
CA LEU A 21 4.42 -12.21 -15.01
C LEU A 21 3.05 -11.52 -15.02
N PHE A 22 2.92 -10.37 -15.68
CA PHE A 22 1.75 -9.50 -15.57
C PHE A 22 1.04 -9.30 -16.92
N GLU A 23 -0.28 -9.31 -16.89
CA GLU A 23 -1.15 -8.98 -18.00
C GLU A 23 -2.09 -7.84 -17.58
N VAL A 24 -2.10 -6.74 -18.31
CA VAL A 24 -3.00 -5.61 -18.04
C VAL A 24 -4.22 -5.72 -18.94
N LEU A 25 -5.41 -5.61 -18.34
CA LEU A 25 -6.70 -5.71 -19.01
C LEU A 25 -7.33 -4.32 -19.16
N GLY A 26 -7.77 -4.00 -20.38
CA GLY A 26 -8.55 -2.80 -20.68
C GLY A 26 -10.02 -2.94 -20.30
N SER A 27 -10.80 -1.91 -20.64
CA SER A 27 -12.24 -1.83 -20.40
C SER A 27 -13.05 -2.90 -21.15
N ASP A 28 -12.54 -3.35 -22.29
CA ASP A 28 -13.10 -4.43 -23.11
C ASP A 28 -12.69 -5.83 -22.61
N GLY A 29 -11.89 -5.92 -21.54
CA GLY A 29 -11.36 -7.16 -20.99
C GLY A 29 -10.20 -7.77 -21.79
N THR A 30 -9.64 -7.06 -22.76
CA THR A 30 -8.49 -7.52 -23.57
C THR A 30 -7.17 -6.91 -23.10
N SER A 31 -6.08 -7.62 -23.38
CA SER A 31 -4.70 -7.17 -23.15
C SER A 31 -3.99 -6.70 -24.42
N THR A 32 -4.72 -6.58 -25.55
CA THR A 32 -4.12 -6.25 -26.84
C THR A 32 -3.50 -4.86 -26.79
N GLY A 33 -2.22 -4.75 -27.18
CA GLY A 33 -1.50 -3.47 -27.17
C GLY A 33 -1.07 -2.99 -25.78
N ARG A 34 -1.26 -3.80 -24.73
CA ARG A 34 -0.88 -3.46 -23.36
C ARG A 34 0.38 -4.19 -22.96
N ILE A 35 1.50 -3.47 -22.99
CA ILE A 35 2.83 -4.06 -22.81
C ILE A 35 3.39 -3.58 -21.50
N VAL A 36 3.63 -4.52 -20.57
CA VAL A 36 4.44 -4.27 -19.37
C VAL A 36 5.91 -4.38 -19.77
N THR A 37 6.64 -3.27 -19.60
CA THR A 37 8.06 -3.16 -19.97
C THR A 37 8.98 -3.26 -18.75
N CYS A 38 8.48 -2.90 -17.57
CA CYS A 38 9.16 -3.05 -16.29
C CYS A 38 8.14 -3.37 -15.20
N ALA A 39 8.55 -4.17 -14.23
CA ALA A 39 7.83 -4.42 -12.99
C ALA A 39 8.84 -4.33 -11.84
N SER A 40 8.51 -3.60 -10.78
CA SER A 40 9.40 -3.39 -9.64
C SER A 40 8.65 -3.22 -8.33
N LEU A 41 9.28 -3.60 -7.22
CA LEU A 41 8.84 -3.31 -5.85
C LEU A 41 9.30 -1.92 -5.39
N LEU A 42 10.17 -1.25 -6.15
CA LEU A 42 10.62 0.10 -5.83
C LEU A 42 9.48 1.14 -5.99
N PRO A 43 9.48 2.21 -5.18
CA PRO A 43 10.42 2.49 -4.09
C PRO A 43 10.13 1.74 -2.76
N ALA A 44 8.96 1.13 -2.60
CA ALA A 44 8.51 0.40 -1.40
C ALA A 44 9.17 -0.98 -1.24
N ASN A 45 10.50 -1.02 -1.17
CA ASN A 45 11.28 -2.26 -1.13
C ASN A 45 12.07 -2.43 0.18
N GLU A 46 11.67 -1.71 1.22
CA GLU A 46 12.24 -1.89 2.56
C GLU A 46 11.68 -3.15 3.23
N GLU A 47 12.28 -3.53 4.36
CA GLU A 47 11.84 -4.72 5.09
C GLU A 47 10.39 -4.52 5.54
N ASN A 48 9.53 -5.43 5.10
CA ASN A 48 8.09 -5.48 5.37
C ASN A 48 7.19 -4.59 4.48
N GLU A 49 7.67 -4.18 3.31
CA GLU A 49 6.99 -3.21 2.45
C GLU A 49 6.68 -3.69 1.02
N ASP A 50 7.14 -4.90 0.66
CA ASP A 50 7.03 -5.53 -0.66
C ASP A 50 5.58 -5.91 -1.07
N THR A 51 4.60 -5.05 -0.80
CA THR A 51 3.18 -5.19 -1.11
C THR A 51 2.75 -4.34 -2.30
N THR A 52 3.62 -3.48 -2.81
CA THR A 52 3.37 -2.62 -3.96
C THR A 52 4.22 -3.04 -5.14
N ILE A 53 3.60 -3.26 -6.30
CA ILE A 53 4.30 -3.50 -7.56
C ILE A 53 4.05 -2.31 -8.49
N LEU A 54 5.12 -1.60 -8.86
CA LEU A 54 5.09 -0.58 -9.90
C LEU A 54 5.26 -1.22 -11.28
N LEU A 55 4.23 -1.13 -12.11
CA LEU A 55 4.27 -1.52 -13.52
C LEU A 55 4.52 -0.30 -14.40
N VAL A 56 5.46 -0.41 -15.34
CA VAL A 56 5.76 0.61 -16.34
C VAL A 56 5.56 0.03 -17.73
N GLY A 57 4.85 0.76 -18.59
CA GLY A 57 4.48 0.28 -19.91
C GLY A 57 3.41 1.12 -20.57
N GLU A 58 2.87 0.59 -21.66
CA GLU A 58 1.72 1.14 -22.37
C GLU A 58 0.48 0.38 -21.93
N PHE A 59 -0.49 1.04 -21.27
CA PHE A 59 -1.63 0.37 -20.63
C PHE A 59 -3.00 0.78 -21.18
N GLY A 60 -3.03 1.72 -22.13
CA GLY A 60 -4.24 2.25 -22.72
C GLY A 60 -4.16 3.77 -22.93
N ASP A 61 -5.32 4.38 -23.16
CA ASP A 61 -5.51 5.82 -23.26
C ASP A 61 -6.81 6.25 -22.54
N ALA A 62 -7.16 7.53 -22.63
CA ALA A 62 -8.33 8.09 -21.93
C ALA A 62 -9.68 7.42 -22.30
N ASN A 63 -9.80 6.74 -23.44
CA ASN A 63 -11.01 6.03 -23.85
C ASN A 63 -10.95 4.53 -23.52
N ASP A 64 -9.80 4.00 -23.12
CA ASP A 64 -9.60 2.59 -22.81
C ASP A 64 -8.56 2.41 -21.69
N SER A 65 -8.89 2.98 -20.53
CA SER A 65 -8.08 2.94 -19.32
C SER A 65 -7.92 1.51 -18.80
N PRO A 66 -6.75 1.16 -18.22
CA PRO A 66 -6.55 -0.14 -17.58
C PRO A 66 -7.55 -0.34 -16.44
N GLN A 67 -8.17 -1.51 -16.39
CA GLN A 67 -9.19 -1.87 -15.39
C GLN A 67 -8.71 -2.92 -14.40
N ALA A 68 -7.79 -3.79 -14.82
CA ALA A 68 -7.26 -4.84 -13.97
C ALA A 68 -5.86 -5.26 -14.39
N VAL A 69 -5.12 -5.80 -13.44
CA VAL A 69 -3.87 -6.51 -13.68
C VAL A 69 -4.04 -7.95 -13.23
N LYS A 70 -3.74 -8.89 -14.11
CA LYS A 70 -3.69 -10.32 -13.82
C LYS A 70 -2.26 -10.79 -13.67
N VAL A 71 -2.01 -11.62 -12.66
CA VAL A 71 -0.74 -12.32 -12.51
C VAL A 71 -0.82 -13.62 -13.32
N ILE A 72 -0.09 -13.70 -14.42
CA ILE A 72 -0.09 -14.83 -15.34
C ILE A 72 1.13 -15.74 -15.16
N GLY A 73 2.20 -15.25 -14.55
CA GLY A 73 3.41 -16.01 -14.21
C GLY A 73 3.49 -16.42 -12.74
N ASP A 74 4.59 -17.09 -12.36
CA ASP A 74 4.84 -17.43 -10.94
C ASP A 74 5.31 -16.19 -10.20
N LEU A 75 4.50 -15.72 -9.26
CA LEU A 75 4.81 -14.60 -8.37
C LEU A 75 4.70 -15.11 -6.93
N LEU A 76 5.85 -15.39 -6.32
CA LEU A 76 5.90 -15.98 -4.98
C LEU A 76 5.73 -14.89 -3.92
N THR A 77 5.01 -15.22 -2.85
CA THR A 77 4.84 -14.35 -1.68
C THR A 77 5.72 -14.81 -0.53
N GLU A 78 6.04 -13.95 0.42
CA GLU A 78 6.77 -14.35 1.62
C GLU A 78 5.97 -15.30 2.53
N LYS A 79 4.63 -15.25 2.44
CA LYS A 79 3.77 -16.14 3.20
C LYS A 79 3.97 -17.60 2.78
N ILE A 80 4.19 -18.45 3.77
CA ILE A 80 4.37 -19.90 3.59
C ILE A 80 3.02 -20.61 3.78
N ASP A 81 2.71 -21.52 2.88
CA ASP A 81 1.60 -22.46 3.04
C ASP A 81 1.98 -23.52 4.08
N PRO A 82 1.27 -23.58 5.24
CA PRO A 82 1.61 -24.50 6.32
C PRO A 82 1.41 -25.97 5.94
N ALA A 83 0.61 -26.28 4.91
CA ALA A 83 0.38 -27.65 4.47
C ALA A 83 1.53 -28.20 3.61
N THR A 84 2.19 -27.34 2.84
CA THR A 84 3.22 -27.73 1.86
C THR A 84 4.62 -27.29 2.26
N GLY A 85 4.74 -26.29 3.13
CA GLY A 85 6.01 -25.67 3.50
C GLY A 85 6.63 -24.80 2.40
N THR A 86 5.86 -24.48 1.36
CA THR A 86 6.33 -23.64 0.24
C THR A 86 5.64 -22.27 0.24
N PRO A 87 6.28 -21.23 -0.33
CA PRO A 87 5.63 -19.94 -0.58
C PRO A 87 4.29 -20.07 -1.31
N TYR A 88 3.31 -19.23 -0.95
CA TYR A 88 2.14 -19.06 -1.80
C TYR A 88 2.55 -18.43 -3.14
N ASN A 89 1.80 -18.77 -4.19
CA ASN A 89 2.00 -18.24 -5.52
C ASN A 89 0.75 -17.49 -5.96
N ALA A 90 0.91 -16.22 -6.33
CA ALA A 90 -0.17 -15.35 -6.75
C ALA A 90 -0.60 -15.57 -8.21
N ARG A 91 -0.01 -16.53 -8.94
CA ARG A 91 -0.44 -16.89 -10.30
C ARG A 91 -1.95 -17.14 -10.36
N GLY A 92 -2.61 -16.51 -11.32
CA GLY A 92 -4.04 -16.60 -11.57
C GLY A 92 -4.88 -15.59 -10.78
N THR A 93 -4.28 -14.81 -9.87
CA THR A 93 -4.97 -13.72 -9.19
C THR A 93 -5.11 -12.49 -10.10
N SER A 94 -6.01 -11.58 -9.72
CA SER A 94 -6.25 -10.32 -10.40
C SER A 94 -6.46 -9.21 -9.39
N VAL A 95 -5.93 -8.03 -9.69
CA VAL A 95 -6.09 -6.80 -8.91
C VAL A 95 -6.83 -5.78 -9.77
N ALA A 96 -7.82 -5.10 -9.20
CA ALA A 96 -8.51 -4.01 -9.90
C ALA A 96 -7.61 -2.76 -9.93
N VAL A 97 -7.58 -2.09 -11.08
CA VAL A 97 -6.92 -0.79 -11.23
C VAL A 97 -7.93 0.28 -10.90
N THR A 98 -7.56 1.22 -10.03
CA THR A 98 -8.38 2.41 -9.74
C THR A 98 -8.08 3.48 -10.78
N GLU A 99 -9.12 4.19 -11.22
CA GLU A 99 -8.99 5.29 -12.17
C GLU A 99 -8.12 6.40 -11.54
N LEU A 100 -7.19 6.95 -12.33
CA LEU A 100 -6.24 7.95 -11.84
C LEU A 100 -6.96 9.18 -11.25
N GLU A 101 -7.95 9.70 -11.99
CA GLU A 101 -8.74 10.88 -11.63
C GLU A 101 -9.60 10.70 -10.37
N ALA A 102 -9.70 9.48 -9.82
CA ALA A 102 -10.39 9.24 -8.56
C ALA A 102 -9.54 9.65 -7.34
N GLY A 103 -8.25 9.93 -7.54
CA GLY A 103 -7.29 10.19 -6.48
C GLY A 103 -6.90 8.92 -5.70
N PRO A 104 -5.92 9.04 -4.80
CA PRO A 104 -5.39 7.89 -4.08
C PRO A 104 -6.37 7.45 -2.99
N SER A 105 -6.48 6.13 -2.76
CA SER A 105 -7.24 5.56 -1.65
C SER A 105 -6.39 4.64 -0.80
N LEU A 106 -6.79 4.44 0.46
CA LEU A 106 -6.16 3.49 1.35
C LEU A 106 -6.56 2.06 0.95
N VAL A 107 -5.58 1.16 0.77
CA VAL A 107 -5.81 -0.24 0.37
C VAL A 107 -5.62 -1.19 1.54
N ILE A 108 -4.51 -1.02 2.26
CA ILE A 108 -4.13 -1.90 3.37
C ILE A 108 -3.94 -1.05 4.62
N ALA A 109 -4.43 -1.56 5.73
CA ALA A 109 -4.01 -1.14 7.06
C ALA A 109 -3.69 -2.41 7.86
N ARG A 110 -2.54 -2.45 8.53
CA ARG A 110 -2.16 -3.60 9.36
C ARG A 110 -1.40 -3.16 10.60
N TRP A 111 -1.53 -3.94 11.66
CA TRP A 111 -0.66 -3.78 12.82
C TRP A 111 0.74 -4.27 12.48
N MET A 112 1.75 -3.49 12.84
CA MET A 112 3.12 -4.00 12.85
C MET A 112 3.37 -4.76 14.15
N SER A 113 3.98 -5.94 14.03
CA SER A 113 4.48 -6.68 15.17
C SER A 113 5.68 -5.97 15.79
N SER A 114 5.96 -6.26 17.07
CA SER A 114 7.16 -5.73 17.73
C SER A 114 8.45 -6.17 17.04
N ALA A 115 8.47 -7.35 16.41
CA ALA A 115 9.62 -7.85 15.68
C ALA A 115 9.87 -7.07 14.38
N GLU A 116 8.81 -6.67 13.67
CA GLU A 116 8.92 -5.81 12.48
C GLU A 116 9.35 -4.40 12.87
N TRP A 117 8.78 -3.85 13.95
CA TRP A 117 9.22 -2.57 14.49
C TRP A 117 10.73 -2.59 14.78
N GLU A 118 11.23 -3.56 15.54
CA GLU A 118 12.64 -3.60 15.94
C GLU A 118 13.63 -3.77 14.77
N ARG A 119 13.18 -4.25 13.61
CA ARG A 119 14.01 -4.48 12.42
C ARG A 119 13.89 -3.37 11.38
N GLY A 120 12.69 -2.82 11.20
CA GLY A 120 12.40 -1.79 10.22
C GLY A 120 12.96 -0.41 10.60
N GLN A 121 13.04 0.48 9.62
CA GLN A 121 13.48 1.88 9.80
C GLN A 121 12.31 2.80 10.22
N ASN A 122 11.37 2.30 11.02
CA ASN A 122 10.26 3.13 11.49
C ASN A 122 10.80 4.25 12.40
N ASN A 123 10.62 5.48 11.96
CA ASN A 123 11.09 6.66 12.68
C ASN A 123 10.08 7.14 13.75
N CYS A 124 9.23 6.23 14.24
CA CYS A 124 8.22 6.54 15.24
C CYS A 124 8.84 7.03 16.57
N PRO A 125 8.39 8.16 17.13
CA PRO A 125 9.00 8.73 18.33
C PRO A 125 8.85 7.89 19.60
N THR A 126 9.65 8.20 20.63
CA THR A 126 9.50 7.62 21.97
C THR A 126 8.08 7.84 22.52
N GLY A 127 7.48 6.79 23.09
CA GLY A 127 6.12 6.81 23.61
C GLY A 127 5.08 6.19 22.66
N THR A 128 5.50 5.80 21.45
CA THR A 128 4.73 4.88 20.60
C THR A 128 4.47 3.58 21.35
N ARG A 129 3.25 3.05 21.22
CA ARG A 129 2.83 1.78 21.81
C ARG A 129 2.38 0.77 20.78
N SER A 130 1.93 1.23 19.62
CA SER A 130 1.65 0.40 18.45
C SER A 130 1.84 1.25 17.19
N ILE A 131 2.09 0.57 16.07
CA ILE A 131 2.23 1.18 14.76
C ILE A 131 1.20 0.51 13.83
N VAL A 132 0.46 1.33 13.09
CA VAL A 132 -0.38 0.86 11.99
C VAL A 132 0.31 1.24 10.68
N GLN A 133 0.79 0.25 9.92
CA GLN A 133 1.31 0.47 8.59
C GLN A 133 0.12 0.58 7.62
N LEU A 134 0.14 1.64 6.82
CA LEU A 134 -0.84 1.95 5.79
C LEU A 134 -0.20 1.77 4.42
N THR A 135 -0.95 1.24 3.46
CA THR A 135 -0.53 1.22 2.05
C THR A 135 -1.58 1.91 1.21
N TRP A 136 -1.17 3.00 0.57
CA TRP A 136 -1.97 3.75 -0.40
C TRP A 136 -1.91 3.09 -1.77
N GLN A 137 -2.87 3.37 -2.65
CA GLN A 137 -2.89 2.80 -4.01
C GLN A 137 -1.66 3.17 -4.86
N GLY A 138 -0.99 4.27 -4.53
CA GLY A 138 0.22 4.78 -5.15
C GLY A 138 0.87 5.81 -4.22
N GLY A 139 1.98 6.40 -4.65
CA GLY A 139 2.68 7.41 -3.85
C GLY A 139 1.77 8.57 -3.47
N VAL A 140 1.95 9.10 -2.26
CA VAL A 140 1.11 10.18 -1.72
C VAL A 140 1.96 11.27 -1.08
N VAL A 141 1.49 12.50 -1.17
CA VAL A 141 1.99 13.66 -0.42
C VAL A 141 0.84 14.29 0.36
N SER A 142 1.13 15.13 1.35
CA SER A 142 0.09 15.91 2.03
C SER A 142 -0.63 16.85 1.05
N TYR A 143 -1.82 17.33 1.43
CA TYR A 143 -2.65 18.19 0.59
C TYR A 143 -1.98 19.54 0.23
N ASP A 144 -1.02 20.00 1.02
CA ASP A 144 -0.21 21.19 0.72
C ASP A 144 1.00 20.90 -0.20
N GLY A 145 1.21 19.63 -0.55
CA GLY A 145 2.28 19.16 -1.44
C GLY A 145 3.59 18.80 -0.72
N ASP A 146 3.64 18.93 0.61
CA ASP A 146 4.79 18.49 1.42
C ASP A 146 4.65 17.01 1.80
N GLU A 147 5.72 16.44 2.37
CA GLU A 147 5.70 15.07 2.92
C GLU A 147 4.61 14.91 3.98
N LEU A 148 3.82 13.84 3.87
CA LEU A 148 2.71 13.58 4.79
C LEU A 148 3.20 13.39 6.23
N GLY A 149 2.57 14.08 7.18
CA GLY A 149 2.84 13.91 8.61
C GLY A 149 3.94 14.81 9.17
N LEU A 150 4.49 15.73 8.36
CA LEU A 150 5.35 16.81 8.84
C LEU A 150 4.57 17.90 9.59
N ASP A 151 3.33 18.18 9.20
CA ASP A 151 2.43 19.06 9.94
C ASP A 151 1.48 18.26 10.83
N SER A 152 1.35 18.73 12.07
CA SER A 152 0.35 18.25 13.03
C SER A 152 -1.10 18.25 12.52
N ILE A 153 -1.44 19.09 11.54
CA ILE A 153 -2.78 19.11 10.95
C ILE A 153 -3.12 17.79 10.26
N ASP A 154 -2.12 17.08 9.72
CA ASP A 154 -2.32 15.78 9.07
C ASP A 154 -2.81 14.75 10.08
N TYR A 155 -2.34 14.82 11.32
CA TYR A 155 -2.68 13.84 12.36
C TYR A 155 -4.18 13.82 12.66
N GLU A 156 -4.81 14.99 12.65
CA GLU A 156 -6.24 15.15 12.92
C GLU A 156 -7.13 14.65 11.78
N ARG A 157 -6.56 14.44 10.59
CA ARG A 157 -7.28 13.90 9.42
C ARG A 157 -7.36 12.38 9.40
N PHE A 158 -6.62 11.71 10.30
CA PHE A 158 -6.65 10.26 10.48
C PHE A 158 -7.34 9.91 11.79
N THR A 159 -8.30 8.99 11.73
CA THR A 159 -8.94 8.42 12.91
C THR A 159 -8.83 6.91 12.90
N VAL A 160 -8.29 6.35 13.97
CA VAL A 160 -8.33 4.92 14.25
C VAL A 160 -9.51 4.64 15.17
N THR A 161 -10.50 3.90 14.69
CA THR A 161 -11.64 3.43 15.48
C THR A 161 -11.40 1.99 15.89
N PHE A 162 -11.31 1.74 17.18
CA PHE A 162 -11.14 0.40 17.74
C PHE A 162 -12.48 -0.35 17.80
N SER A 163 -12.42 -1.68 17.86
CA SER A 163 -13.61 -2.53 17.95
C SER A 163 -14.48 -2.29 19.19
N ASN A 164 -13.91 -1.74 20.26
CA ASN A 164 -14.66 -1.33 21.45
C ASN A 164 -15.36 0.04 21.29
N GLY A 165 -15.29 0.66 20.11
CA GLY A 165 -15.87 1.96 19.79
C GLY A 165 -15.04 3.17 20.25
N SER A 166 -13.92 2.97 20.95
CA SER A 166 -13.01 4.07 21.27
C SER A 166 -12.21 4.49 20.04
N THR A 167 -11.83 5.76 19.97
CA THR A 167 -11.09 6.33 18.85
C THR A 167 -9.78 6.95 19.31
N THR A 168 -8.81 7.01 18.41
CA THR A 168 -7.58 7.79 18.59
C THR A 168 -7.15 8.38 17.26
N THR A 169 -6.35 9.44 17.30
CA THR A 169 -5.56 9.92 16.18
C THR A 169 -4.10 9.47 16.35
N PRO A 170 -3.30 9.39 15.27
CA PRO A 170 -1.85 9.32 15.40
C PRO A 170 -1.32 10.56 16.11
N PHE A 171 -0.12 10.44 16.69
CA PHE A 171 0.60 11.60 17.26
C PHE A 171 1.90 11.90 16.52
N ALA A 172 2.27 11.04 15.58
CA ALA A 172 3.41 11.15 14.70
C ALA A 172 3.21 10.14 13.55
N PHE A 173 3.98 10.35 12.49
CA PHE A 173 4.08 9.44 11.36
C PHE A 173 5.50 8.87 11.33
N GLY A 174 5.61 7.57 11.08
CA GLY A 174 6.87 6.88 10.75
C GLY A 174 6.96 6.70 9.24
N ASP A 175 8.05 6.08 8.79
CA ASP A 175 8.29 5.76 7.37
C ASP A 175 8.14 6.99 6.46
N LEU A 176 9.11 7.90 6.59
CA LEU A 176 9.07 9.21 5.95
C LEU A 176 10.35 9.41 5.13
N ASN A 177 10.22 10.15 4.03
CA ASN A 177 11.31 10.57 3.12
C ASN A 177 11.89 9.48 2.20
N ASP A 178 11.18 8.39 1.98
CA ASP A 178 11.48 7.34 0.98
C ASP A 178 10.75 7.56 -0.35
N ASN A 179 9.69 8.39 -0.35
CA ASN A 179 8.80 8.69 -1.49
C ASN A 179 8.04 7.48 -2.02
N ASP A 180 7.65 6.57 -1.13
CA ASP A 180 6.83 5.44 -1.48
C ASP A 180 5.33 5.67 -1.20
N ASN A 181 4.56 4.58 -1.13
CA ASN A 181 3.12 4.62 -0.88
C ASN A 181 2.75 4.06 0.49
N ILE A 182 3.71 3.93 1.39
CA ILE A 182 3.58 3.37 2.71
C ILE A 182 3.75 4.51 3.72
N VAL A 183 2.95 4.41 4.77
CA VAL A 183 2.91 5.41 5.83
C VAL A 183 2.62 4.72 7.14
N GLU A 184 3.34 5.06 8.19
CA GLU A 184 3.15 4.44 9.49
C GLU A 184 2.50 5.38 10.51
N LEU A 185 1.36 4.99 11.07
CA LEU A 185 0.71 5.74 12.14
C LEU A 185 1.29 5.35 13.51
N CYS A 186 1.99 6.27 14.17
CA CYS A 186 2.47 6.06 15.53
C CYS A 186 1.35 6.34 16.55
N LEU A 187 0.93 5.34 17.32
CA LEU A 187 -0.17 5.43 18.27
C LEU A 187 0.28 5.30 19.72
N ARG A 188 -0.40 5.98 20.66
CA ARG A 188 -0.19 5.81 22.12
C ARG A 188 -1.04 4.71 22.76
N THR A 189 -1.82 4.01 21.94
CA THR A 189 -2.77 2.98 22.37
C THR A 189 -2.33 1.65 21.81
N VAL A 190 -2.76 0.54 22.41
CA VAL A 190 -2.59 -0.82 21.86
C VAL A 190 -3.98 -1.39 21.62
N SER A 191 -4.19 -1.97 20.45
CA SER A 191 -5.40 -2.73 20.12
C SER A 191 -5.06 -3.81 19.10
N ASN A 192 -5.89 -4.83 19.01
CA ASN A 192 -5.70 -5.94 18.06
C ASN A 192 -6.61 -5.80 16.83
N THR A 193 -7.62 -4.93 16.88
CA THR A 193 -8.58 -4.72 15.79
C THR A 193 -9.06 -3.27 15.76
N GLY A 194 -9.29 -2.77 14.55
CA GLY A 194 -9.83 -1.44 14.33
C GLY A 194 -10.00 -1.12 12.85
N THR A 195 -10.33 0.13 12.58
CA THR A 195 -10.47 0.69 11.24
C THR A 195 -9.76 2.03 11.21
N VAL A 196 -8.92 2.24 10.20
CA VAL A 196 -8.35 3.56 9.91
C VAL A 196 -9.32 4.26 8.97
N SER A 197 -9.68 5.49 9.29
CA SER A 197 -10.47 6.38 8.43
C SER A 197 -9.68 7.64 8.16
N VAL A 198 -9.66 8.07 6.91
CA VAL A 198 -8.97 9.28 6.46
C VAL A 198 -10.00 10.19 5.80
N LEU A 199 -9.97 11.47 6.18
CA LEU A 199 -10.82 12.50 5.57
C LEU A 199 -10.46 12.69 4.10
N ALA A 200 -11.42 13.19 3.30
CA ALA A 200 -11.10 13.71 1.97
C ALA A 200 -10.09 14.86 2.06
N ASP A 201 -9.43 15.15 0.94
CA ASP A 201 -8.52 16.30 0.81
C ASP A 201 -7.41 16.28 1.88
N THR A 202 -6.87 15.10 2.14
CA THR A 202 -5.78 14.85 3.11
C THR A 202 -4.46 14.61 2.41
N VAL A 203 -4.49 13.82 1.32
CA VAL A 203 -3.33 13.53 0.49
C VAL A 203 -3.63 13.79 -0.98
N LEU A 204 -2.57 14.03 -1.75
CA LEU A 204 -2.58 14.09 -3.20
C LEU A 204 -1.77 12.94 -3.76
N ASP A 205 -2.15 12.44 -4.93
CA ASP A 205 -1.27 11.59 -5.73
C ASP A 205 -0.25 12.44 -6.54
N PRO A 206 0.67 11.82 -7.30
CA PRO A 206 1.64 12.56 -8.11
C PRO A 206 1.03 13.38 -9.26
N ALA A 207 -0.23 13.12 -9.64
CA ALA A 207 -0.96 13.92 -10.62
C ALA A 207 -1.61 15.16 -9.98
N GLY A 208 -1.66 15.21 -8.65
CA GLY A 208 -2.28 16.28 -7.87
C GLY A 208 -3.76 16.03 -7.57
N ASP A 209 -4.23 14.80 -7.76
CA ASP A 209 -5.62 14.42 -7.52
C ASP A 209 -5.82 14.11 -6.03
N PRO A 210 -6.80 14.76 -5.36
CA PRO A 210 -6.99 14.59 -3.93
C PRO A 210 -7.74 13.30 -3.59
N ASN A 211 -7.43 12.72 -2.45
CA ASN A 211 -8.13 11.52 -2.00
C ASN A 211 -9.61 11.81 -1.67
N PRO A 212 -10.53 10.89 -2.02
CA PRO A 212 -11.86 10.85 -1.43
C PRO A 212 -11.77 10.39 0.04
N PRO A 213 -12.86 10.49 0.84
CA PRO A 213 -12.89 9.85 2.15
C PRO A 213 -12.62 8.35 1.99
N THR A 214 -11.65 7.84 2.71
CA THR A 214 -11.20 6.45 2.56
C THR A 214 -11.02 5.77 3.91
N ASN A 215 -11.14 4.44 3.94
CA ASN A 215 -10.96 3.66 5.16
C ASN A 215 -10.49 2.25 4.83
N ALA A 216 -9.76 1.66 5.77
CA ALA A 216 -9.35 0.26 5.71
C ALA A 216 -9.49 -0.39 7.09
N LEU A 217 -9.95 -1.65 7.09
CA LEU A 217 -9.89 -2.49 8.27
C LEU A 217 -8.42 -2.78 8.58
N ILE A 218 -8.06 -2.66 9.86
CA ILE A 218 -6.72 -3.02 10.31
C ILE A 218 -6.68 -4.54 10.46
N ASP A 219 -5.96 -5.22 9.57
CA ASP A 219 -5.78 -6.66 9.67
C ASP A 219 -4.93 -7.01 10.91
N GLY A 220 -5.36 -8.07 11.59
CA GLY A 220 -4.92 -8.48 12.92
C GLY A 220 -3.77 -9.49 12.92
N SER A 221 -3.00 -9.62 11.84
CA SER A 221 -1.88 -10.55 11.72
C SER A 221 -0.63 -10.12 12.50
N ALA A 222 -0.82 -9.47 13.65
CA ALA A 222 0.21 -9.24 14.67
C ALA A 222 -0.24 -9.82 16.02
N LEU A 223 -0.11 -11.15 16.19
CA LEU A 223 0.12 -11.83 17.47
C LEU A 223 0.98 -13.07 17.26
#